data_AF-A0A1J3DT86-F1
#
_entry.id   AF-A0A1J3DT86-F1
#
_cell.length_a   1.000
_cell.length_b   1.000
_cell.length_c   1.000
_cell.angle_alpha   90.00
_cell.angle_beta   90.00
_cell.angle_gamma   90.00
#
_symmetry.space_group_name_H-M   'P 1'
#
loop_
_entity.id
_entity.type
_entity.pdbx_description
1 polymer ?
#
loop_
_entity_poly.entity_id
_entity_poly.type
_entity_poly.pdbx_seq_one_letter_code
_entity_poly.pdbx_strand_id
1 'polypeptide(L)'
;LTHRFSKNIFRTKELFACRTVQMLGSGIVLGLIFHNLKDDLEGARERVGLFAFILTFLLTSTIEALPIFLQEREILMKETSSGSYRVSSYAVANGLVYLPFLLILAILFSVPVYWLAGLNPNFMAFLQFLLLIWLILYTANSVVVCFSALVPNFIVGNSVISGVMGSFFLFSGYFISKREIPSYWIFMHYISLFKYPFEGFLINEFSESSKCLEYGLGKCLMTEEGLLKEERYGEANKWRNVVIMLSFVLLYRCISYVILRCRCSQRSFKTALA
;
A
#
# COMPACT_ATOMS: atom_id res chain seq x y z
N LEU A 1 16.77 0.80 -20.77
CA LEU A 1 15.36 0.46 -20.44
C LEU A 1 14.76 1.43 -19.43
N THR A 2 15.40 1.63 -18.27
CA THR A 2 15.00 2.58 -17.20
C THR A 2 14.72 4.00 -17.72
N HIS A 3 15.62 4.56 -18.54
CA HIS A 3 15.40 5.88 -19.16
C HIS A 3 14.16 5.93 -20.08
N ARG A 4 13.89 4.86 -20.84
CA ARG A 4 12.69 4.76 -21.70
C ARG A 4 11.43 4.70 -20.85
N PHE A 5 11.40 3.87 -19.81
CA PHE A 5 10.26 3.77 -18.89
C PHE A 5 9.99 5.10 -18.18
N SER A 6 11.03 5.74 -17.65
CA SER A 6 10.91 7.06 -17.04
C SER A 6 10.32 8.07 -18.02
N LYS A 7 10.87 8.13 -19.25
CA LYS A 7 10.36 9.05 -20.30
C LYS A 7 8.92 8.71 -20.70
N ASN A 8 8.52 7.44 -20.67
CA ASN A 8 7.16 7.02 -20.99
C ASN A 8 6.18 7.49 -19.91
N ILE A 9 6.51 7.30 -18.63
CA ILE A 9 5.71 7.78 -17.50
C ILE A 9 5.54 9.30 -17.55
N PHE A 10 6.61 10.05 -17.81
CA PHE A 10 6.53 11.51 -17.96
C PHE A 10 5.79 11.96 -19.23
N ARG A 11 5.73 11.14 -20.27
CA ARG A 11 5.00 11.44 -21.52
C ARG A 11 3.51 11.11 -21.44
N THR A 12 3.12 10.11 -20.65
CA THR A 12 1.71 9.81 -20.34
C THR A 12 1.16 10.81 -19.32
N LYS A 13 1.13 12.08 -19.71
CA LYS A 13 0.77 13.22 -18.86
C LYS A 13 -0.61 13.08 -18.24
N GLU A 14 -1.56 12.51 -18.97
CA GLU A 14 -2.96 12.38 -18.52
C GLU A 14 -3.07 11.51 -17.27
N LEU A 15 -2.53 10.30 -17.29
CA LEU A 15 -2.59 9.39 -16.14
C LEU A 15 -1.81 9.93 -14.93
N PHE A 16 -0.60 10.47 -15.17
CA PHE A 16 0.22 11.06 -14.11
C PHE A 16 -0.49 12.25 -13.47
N ALA A 17 -1.07 13.14 -14.28
CA ALA A 17 -1.79 14.32 -13.81
C ALA A 17 -3.04 13.90 -13.03
N CYS A 18 -3.85 12.97 -13.55
CA CYS A 18 -5.04 12.47 -12.86
C CYS A 18 -4.68 11.89 -11.48
N ARG A 19 -3.64 11.04 -11.40
CA ARG A 19 -3.20 10.47 -10.12
C ARG A 19 -2.66 11.51 -9.16
N THR A 20 -1.93 12.50 -9.65
CA THR A 20 -1.41 13.62 -8.85
C THR A 20 -2.57 14.42 -8.25
N VAL A 21 -3.56 14.78 -9.08
CA VAL A 21 -4.75 15.52 -8.67
C VAL A 21 -5.60 14.71 -7.70
N GLN A 22 -5.78 13.41 -7.95
CA GLN A 22 -6.51 12.49 -7.07
C GLN A 22 -5.83 12.39 -5.70
N MET A 23 -4.52 12.16 -5.64
CA MET A 23 -3.79 12.02 -4.37
C MET A 23 -3.80 13.32 -3.56
N LEU A 24 -3.54 14.46 -4.21
CA LEU A 24 -3.58 15.75 -3.55
C LEU A 24 -4.99 16.12 -3.09
N GLY A 25 -5.98 15.97 -3.97
CA GLY A 25 -7.38 16.29 -3.68
C GLY A 25 -7.95 15.43 -2.55
N SER A 26 -7.76 14.11 -2.62
CA SER A 26 -8.20 13.21 -1.56
C SER A 26 -7.46 13.45 -0.25
N GLY A 27 -6.17 13.80 -0.30
CA GLY A 27 -5.40 14.15 0.90
C GLY A 27 -5.92 15.41 1.58
N ILE A 28 -6.24 16.45 0.80
CA ILE A 28 -6.85 17.69 1.33
C ILE A 28 -8.23 17.41 1.91
N VAL A 29 -9.10 16.70 1.17
CA VAL A 29 -10.46 16.39 1.62
C VAL A 29 -10.44 15.59 2.93
N LEU A 30 -9.60 14.56 3.02
CA LEU A 30 -9.48 13.78 4.26
C LEU A 30 -8.91 14.62 5.41
N GLY A 31 -7.87 15.41 5.15
CA GLY A 31 -7.31 16.31 6.16
C GLY A 31 -8.32 17.34 6.69
N LEU A 32 -9.20 17.84 5.83
CA LEU A 32 -10.27 18.78 6.21
C LEU A 32 -11.42 18.12 6.97
N ILE A 33 -11.82 16.90 6.59
CA ILE A 33 -12.89 16.17 7.29
C ILE A 33 -12.46 15.83 8.72
N PHE A 34 -11.23 15.34 8.88
CA PHE A 34 -10.67 14.96 10.18
C PHE A 34 -9.87 16.10 10.82
N HIS A 35 -10.26 17.35 10.59
CA HIS A 35 -9.46 18.51 10.99
C HIS A 35 -9.29 18.58 12.52
N ASN A 36 -8.04 18.65 12.98
CA ASN A 36 -7.65 18.76 14.40
C ASN A 36 -8.39 17.78 15.32
N LEU A 37 -8.02 16.50 15.22
CA LEU A 37 -8.56 15.44 16.06
C LEU A 37 -8.27 15.68 17.54
N LYS A 38 -9.31 15.55 18.37
CA LYS A 38 -9.22 15.72 19.83
C LYS A 38 -8.35 14.64 20.46
N ASP A 39 -7.80 14.96 21.63
CA ASP A 39 -6.99 14.04 22.45
C ASP A 39 -7.85 13.31 23.51
N ASP A 40 -9.02 12.81 23.10
CA ASP A 40 -9.93 12.01 23.92
C ASP A 40 -10.19 10.63 23.29
N LEU A 41 -10.90 9.76 24.00
CA LEU A 41 -11.25 8.42 23.50
C LEU A 41 -11.99 8.46 22.16
N GLU A 42 -12.80 9.49 21.92
CA GLU A 42 -13.51 9.69 20.66
C GLU A 42 -12.55 10.03 19.53
N GLY A 43 -11.64 10.98 19.74
CA GLY A 43 -10.58 11.35 18.80
C GLY A 43 -9.64 10.19 18.50
N ALA A 44 -9.32 9.34 19.48
CA ALA A 44 -8.55 8.11 19.23
C ALA A 44 -9.29 7.15 18.28
N ARG A 45 -10.61 6.97 18.45
CA ARG A 45 -11.43 6.16 17.53
C ARG A 45 -11.48 6.77 16.13
N GLU A 46 -11.59 8.10 16.04
CA GLU A 46 -11.55 8.82 14.77
C GLU A 46 -10.20 8.67 14.06
N ARG A 47 -9.07 8.72 14.77
CA ARG A 47 -7.72 8.45 14.24
C ARG A 47 -7.60 7.03 13.67
N VAL A 48 -8.12 6.04 14.40
CA VAL A 48 -8.14 4.63 13.93
C VAL A 48 -8.97 4.50 12.64
N GLY A 49 -10.13 5.15 12.59
CA GLY A 49 -10.98 5.20 11.39
C GLY A 49 -10.30 5.90 10.20
N LEU A 50 -9.61 7.01 10.45
CA LEU A 50 -8.80 7.73 9.46
C LEU A 50 -7.72 6.82 8.86
N PHE A 51 -6.97 6.08 9.68
CA PHE A 51 -5.95 5.15 9.19
C PHE A 51 -6.53 4.02 8.35
N ALA A 52 -7.67 3.46 8.75
CA ALA A 52 -8.37 2.44 7.98
C ALA A 52 -8.84 2.97 6.61
N PHE A 53 -9.34 4.22 6.57
CA PHE A 53 -9.76 4.87 5.32
C PHE A 53 -8.56 5.14 4.40
N ILE A 54 -7.49 5.75 4.93
CA ILE A 54 -6.25 6.02 4.18
C ILE A 54 -5.74 4.74 3.52
N LEU A 55 -5.64 3.67 4.30
CA LEU A 55 -5.14 2.39 3.83
C LEU A 55 -5.99 1.80 2.71
N THR A 56 -7.32 1.84 2.87
CA THR A 56 -8.27 1.37 1.85
C THR A 56 -8.17 2.19 0.58
N PHE A 57 -8.12 3.52 0.70
CA PHE A 57 -8.00 4.43 -0.43
C PHE A 57 -6.70 4.23 -1.22
N LEU A 58 -5.56 4.12 -0.55
CA LEU A 58 -4.26 3.97 -1.22
C LEU A 58 -4.12 2.60 -1.91
N LEU A 59 -4.59 1.53 -1.28
CA LEU A 59 -4.55 0.18 -1.87
C LEU A 59 -5.49 0.06 -3.09
N THR A 60 -6.69 0.65 -3.02
CA THR A 60 -7.68 0.58 -4.11
C THR A 60 -7.39 1.52 -5.27
N SER A 61 -6.93 2.75 -5.02
CA SER A 61 -6.56 3.72 -6.08
C SER A 61 -5.45 3.20 -7.02
N THR A 62 -4.62 2.28 -6.53
CA THR A 62 -3.56 1.69 -7.34
C THR A 62 -4.10 0.73 -8.42
N ILE A 63 -5.31 0.18 -8.24
CA ILE A 63 -5.97 -0.75 -9.20
C ILE A 63 -6.17 -0.09 -10.57
N GLU A 64 -6.34 1.23 -10.62
CA GLU A 64 -6.45 2.00 -11.87
C GLU A 64 -5.24 1.87 -12.80
N ALA A 65 -4.08 1.41 -12.30
CA ALA A 65 -2.89 1.15 -13.13
C ALA A 65 -2.93 -0.21 -13.85
N LEU A 66 -3.86 -1.10 -13.47
CA LEU A 66 -4.01 -2.43 -14.07
C LEU A 66 -4.07 -2.43 -15.61
N PRO A 67 -4.90 -1.60 -16.28
CA PRO A 67 -4.97 -1.61 -17.75
C PRO A 67 -3.65 -1.20 -18.40
N ILE A 68 -2.90 -0.28 -17.81
CA ILE A 68 -1.57 0.12 -18.31
C ILE A 68 -0.62 -1.06 -18.25
N PHE A 69 -0.56 -1.78 -17.12
CA PHE A 69 0.32 -2.94 -17.01
C PHE A 69 -0.08 -4.09 -17.93
N LEU A 70 -1.38 -4.27 -18.20
CA LEU A 70 -1.85 -5.23 -19.20
C LEU A 70 -1.36 -4.87 -20.62
N GLN A 71 -1.41 -3.59 -20.99
CA GLN A 71 -0.88 -3.11 -22.26
C GLN A 71 0.66 -3.24 -22.33
N GLU A 72 1.38 -2.85 -21.27
CA GLU A 72 2.83 -3.01 -21.20
C GLU A 72 3.28 -4.46 -21.35
N ARG A 73 2.53 -5.40 -20.75
CA ARG A 73 2.79 -6.84 -20.90
C ARG A 73 2.75 -7.28 -22.36
N GLU A 74 1.79 -6.80 -23.14
CA GLU A 74 1.69 -7.15 -24.56
C GLU A 74 2.90 -6.63 -25.36
N ILE A 75 3.34 -5.40 -25.06
CA ILE A 75 4.52 -4.79 -25.66
C ILE A 75 5.77 -5.60 -25.27
N LEU A 76 5.93 -5.92 -23.98
CA LEU A 76 7.02 -6.74 -23.46
C LEU A 76 7.10 -8.08 -24.20
N MET A 77 5.98 -8.77 -24.39
CA MET A 77 5.96 -10.06 -25.08
C MET A 77 6.41 -9.94 -26.54
N LYS A 78 6.00 -8.87 -27.25
CA LYS A 78 6.45 -8.60 -28.62
C LYS A 78 7.95 -8.30 -28.67
N GLU A 79 8.44 -7.39 -27.84
CA GLU A 79 9.86 -6.98 -27.82
C GLU A 79 10.80 -8.08 -27.33
N THR A 80 10.33 -8.96 -26.44
CA THR A 80 11.11 -10.13 -26.02
C THR A 80 11.18 -11.18 -27.12
N SER A 81 10.10 -11.37 -27.89
CA SER A 81 10.09 -12.32 -29.02
C SER A 81 11.00 -11.87 -30.17
N SER A 82 11.22 -10.57 -30.36
CA SER A 82 12.20 -10.02 -31.28
C SER A 82 13.63 -9.96 -30.72
N GLY A 83 13.86 -10.50 -29.52
CA GLY A 83 15.19 -10.52 -28.89
C GLY A 83 15.71 -9.16 -28.41
N SER A 84 14.85 -8.14 -28.30
CA SER A 84 15.29 -6.76 -28.03
C SER A 84 15.82 -6.56 -26.60
N TYR A 85 15.28 -7.28 -25.61
CA TYR A 85 15.80 -7.33 -24.24
C TYR A 85 15.23 -8.52 -23.45
N ARG A 86 15.84 -8.81 -22.29
CA ARG A 86 15.42 -9.91 -21.39
C ARG A 86 14.31 -9.47 -20.44
N VAL A 87 13.42 -10.41 -20.07
CA VAL A 87 12.35 -10.18 -19.08
C VAL A 87 12.88 -9.70 -17.73
N SER A 88 14.07 -10.13 -17.32
CA SER A 88 14.72 -9.67 -16.08
C SER A 88 15.08 -8.19 -16.12
N SER A 89 15.58 -7.70 -17.27
CA SER A 89 15.88 -6.28 -17.46
C SER A 89 14.60 -5.43 -17.38
N TYR A 90 13.47 -5.94 -17.88
CA TYR A 90 12.16 -5.30 -17.71
C TYR A 90 11.72 -5.25 -16.24
N ALA A 91 11.75 -6.38 -15.53
CA ALA A 91 11.29 -6.45 -14.15
C ALA A 91 12.05 -5.48 -13.23
N VAL A 92 13.38 -5.41 -13.38
CA VAL A 92 14.23 -4.48 -12.60
C VAL A 92 13.97 -3.03 -12.99
N ALA A 93 13.91 -2.72 -14.29
CA ALA A 93 13.66 -1.35 -14.74
C ALA A 93 12.29 -0.85 -14.31
N ASN A 94 11.25 -1.69 -14.42
CA ASN A 94 9.91 -1.37 -13.95
C ASN A 94 9.93 -1.12 -12.44
N GLY A 95 10.51 -2.02 -11.64
CA GLY A 95 10.60 -1.85 -10.19
C GLY A 95 11.28 -0.55 -9.75
N LEU A 96 12.39 -0.17 -10.39
CA LEU A 96 13.17 1.02 -10.03
C LEU A 96 12.51 2.34 -10.45
N VAL A 97 11.88 2.39 -11.62
CA VAL A 97 11.28 3.63 -12.13
C VAL A 97 10.08 4.08 -11.31
N TYR A 98 9.30 3.13 -10.77
CA TYR A 98 8.13 3.47 -9.96
C TYR A 98 8.48 3.97 -8.54
N LEU A 99 9.66 3.66 -7.99
CA LEU A 99 10.06 4.09 -6.65
C LEU A 99 9.97 5.62 -6.43
N PRO A 100 10.64 6.47 -7.24
CA PRO A 100 10.58 7.93 -7.06
C PRO A 100 9.20 8.48 -7.38
N PHE A 101 8.48 7.89 -8.34
CA PHE A 101 7.14 8.34 -8.71
C PHE A 101 6.14 8.14 -7.56
N LEU A 102 6.14 6.96 -6.95
CA LEU A 102 5.27 6.68 -5.82
C LEU A 102 5.66 7.49 -4.57
N LEU A 103 6.94 7.88 -4.44
CA LEU A 103 7.38 8.77 -3.37
C LEU A 103 6.77 10.16 -3.51
N ILE A 104 6.72 10.71 -4.73
CA ILE A 104 6.08 12.00 -4.99
C ILE A 104 4.58 11.93 -4.64
N LEU A 105 3.89 10.88 -5.07
CA LEU A 105 2.47 10.68 -4.73
C LEU A 105 2.25 10.53 -3.22
N ALA A 106 3.15 9.80 -2.53
CA ALA A 106 3.09 9.64 -1.09
C ALA A 106 3.21 10.98 -0.38
N ILE A 107 4.16 11.84 -0.78
CA ILE A 107 4.35 13.18 -0.21
C ILE A 107 3.10 14.06 -0.44
N LEU A 108 2.56 14.06 -1.66
CA LEU A 108 1.39 14.86 -2.01
C LEU A 108 0.14 14.47 -1.22
N PHE A 109 0.00 13.19 -0.90
CA PHE A 109 -1.09 12.69 -0.07
C PHE A 109 -0.83 12.91 1.43
N SER A 110 0.38 12.62 1.90
CA SER A 110 0.69 12.60 3.34
C SER A 110 0.78 13.98 3.95
N VAL A 111 1.34 14.97 3.25
CA VAL A 111 1.50 16.34 3.75
C VAL A 111 0.16 16.96 4.16
N PRO A 112 -0.86 17.07 3.28
CA PRO A 112 -2.13 17.68 3.68
C PRO A 112 -2.84 16.87 4.76
N VAL A 113 -2.91 15.54 4.64
CA VAL A 113 -3.61 14.69 5.61
C VAL A 113 -3.00 14.82 7.01
N TYR A 114 -1.67 14.72 7.11
CA TYR A 114 -0.99 14.67 8.41
C TYR A 114 -1.12 15.97 9.19
N TRP A 115 -0.86 17.09 8.50
CA TRP A 115 -0.86 18.41 9.15
C TRP A 115 -2.27 18.96 9.37
N LEU A 116 -3.22 18.70 8.47
CA LEU A 116 -4.61 19.16 8.67
C LEU A 116 -5.34 18.32 9.71
N ALA A 117 -5.07 17.01 9.80
CA ALA A 117 -5.72 16.16 10.79
C ALA A 117 -5.20 16.37 12.23
N GLY A 118 -4.07 17.06 12.38
CA GLY A 118 -3.46 17.32 13.69
C GLY A 118 -2.86 16.06 14.32
N LEU A 119 -2.26 15.18 13.51
CA LEU A 119 -1.50 14.02 14.01
C LEU A 119 -0.23 14.45 14.76
N ASN A 120 0.49 13.50 15.34
CA ASN A 120 1.67 13.77 16.17
C ASN A 120 2.63 14.83 15.55
N PRO A 121 2.91 15.97 16.23
CA PRO A 121 3.71 17.05 15.65
C PRO A 121 5.21 16.71 15.49
N ASN A 122 5.69 15.59 16.02
CA ASN A 122 7.08 15.17 15.90
C ASN A 122 7.46 14.91 14.43
N PHE A 123 8.56 15.52 13.98
CA PHE A 123 9.08 15.34 12.62
C PHE A 123 9.45 13.87 12.32
N MET A 124 9.94 13.12 13.32
CA MET A 124 10.26 11.70 13.14
C MET A 124 9.00 10.84 12.95
N ALA A 125 7.90 11.20 13.62
CA ALA A 125 6.60 10.55 13.43
C ALA A 125 6.04 10.83 12.03
N PHE A 126 6.19 12.06 11.52
CA PHE A 126 5.82 12.40 10.13
C PHE A 126 6.63 11.59 9.12
N LEU A 127 7.96 11.49 9.29
CA LEU A 127 8.82 10.76 8.36
C LEU A 127 8.46 9.26 8.31
N GLN A 128 8.15 8.67 9.46
CA GLN A 128 7.67 7.30 9.51
C GLN A 128 6.30 7.14 8.84
N PHE A 129 5.37 8.07 9.08
CA PHE A 129 4.06 8.06 8.42
C PHE A 129 4.23 8.12 6.90
N LEU A 130 5.07 9.02 6.39
CA LEU A 130 5.42 9.11 4.97
C LEU A 130 6.02 7.80 4.44
N LEU A 131 6.94 7.18 5.19
CA LEU A 131 7.54 5.89 4.83
C LEU A 131 6.47 4.80 4.70
N LEU A 132 5.52 4.73 5.64
CA LEU A 132 4.41 3.77 5.60
C LEU A 132 3.52 4.01 4.38
N ILE A 133 3.11 5.25 4.10
CA ILE A 133 2.31 5.62 2.91
C ILE A 133 3.02 5.20 1.63
N TRP A 134 4.32 5.48 1.52
CA TRP A 134 5.13 5.10 0.36
C TRP A 134 5.20 3.58 0.19
N LEU A 135 5.41 2.83 1.27
CA LEU A 135 5.43 1.36 1.24
C LEU A 135 4.07 0.75 0.91
N ILE A 136 2.97 1.35 1.37
CA ILE A 136 1.59 0.94 1.00
C ILE A 136 1.42 1.07 -0.51
N LEU A 137 1.75 2.23 -1.07
CA LEU A 137 1.67 2.48 -2.51
C LEU A 137 2.55 1.50 -3.31
N TYR A 138 3.76 1.22 -2.83
CA TYR A 138 4.68 0.31 -3.51
C TYR A 138 4.24 -1.15 -3.42
N THR A 139 3.66 -1.56 -2.29
CA THR A 139 3.06 -2.88 -2.11
C THR A 139 1.84 -3.04 -3.01
N ALA A 140 0.92 -2.07 -3.02
CA ALA A 140 -0.23 -2.04 -3.91
C ALA A 140 0.18 -2.15 -5.39
N ASN A 141 1.19 -1.38 -5.79
CA ASN A 141 1.69 -1.40 -7.16
C ASN A 141 2.26 -2.77 -7.53
N SER A 142 3.03 -3.38 -6.62
CA SER A 142 3.61 -4.72 -6.84
C SER A 142 2.55 -5.80 -6.95
N VAL A 143 1.47 -5.71 -6.17
CA VAL A 143 0.31 -6.60 -6.27
C VAL A 143 -0.37 -6.44 -7.62
N VAL A 144 -0.67 -5.20 -8.06
CA VAL A 144 -1.28 -4.95 -9.37
C VAL A 144 -0.40 -5.46 -10.52
N VAL A 145 0.93 -5.30 -10.43
CA VAL A 145 1.90 -5.86 -11.40
C VAL A 145 1.93 -7.40 -11.39
N CYS A 146 1.72 -8.03 -10.23
CA CYS A 146 1.61 -9.48 -10.13
C CYS A 146 0.31 -9.98 -10.79
N PHE A 147 -0.82 -9.35 -10.48
CA PHE A 147 -2.09 -9.73 -11.07
C PHE A 147 -2.17 -9.42 -12.56
N SER A 148 -1.60 -8.31 -13.03
CA SER A 148 -1.53 -8.00 -14.47
C SER A 148 -0.74 -9.06 -15.25
N ALA A 149 0.25 -9.71 -14.63
CA ALA A 149 0.97 -10.83 -15.23
C ALA A 149 0.10 -12.10 -15.32
N LEU A 150 -0.81 -12.32 -14.36
CA LEU A 150 -1.66 -13.51 -14.24
C LEU A 150 -2.91 -13.41 -15.12
N VAL A 151 -3.67 -12.32 -15.00
CA VAL A 151 -5.05 -12.20 -15.48
C VAL A 151 -5.12 -11.99 -17.00
N PRO A 152 -6.16 -12.48 -17.69
CA PRO A 152 -6.24 -12.35 -19.14
C PRO A 152 -6.60 -10.92 -19.57
N ASN A 153 -7.56 -10.30 -18.89
CA ASN A 153 -8.12 -8.99 -19.24
C ASN A 153 -8.42 -8.14 -17.99
N PHE A 154 -8.77 -6.88 -18.22
CA PHE A 154 -9.04 -5.91 -17.15
C PHE A 154 -10.23 -6.29 -16.27
N ILE A 155 -11.33 -6.78 -16.85
CA ILE A 155 -12.57 -7.09 -16.11
C ILE A 155 -12.32 -8.17 -15.05
N VAL A 156 -11.67 -9.27 -15.46
CA VAL A 156 -11.31 -10.37 -14.55
C VAL A 156 -10.31 -9.89 -13.51
N GLY A 157 -9.29 -9.13 -13.93
CA GLY A 157 -8.29 -8.63 -13.01
C GLY A 157 -8.83 -7.67 -11.96
N ASN A 158 -9.69 -6.73 -12.35
CA ASN A 158 -10.32 -5.80 -11.43
C ASN A 158 -11.18 -6.52 -10.40
N SER A 159 -11.99 -7.49 -10.84
CA SER A 159 -12.87 -8.26 -9.96
C SER A 159 -12.08 -9.06 -8.91
N VAL A 160 -11.02 -9.75 -9.35
CA VAL A 160 -10.18 -10.56 -8.45
C VAL A 160 -9.40 -9.69 -7.47
N ILE A 161 -8.74 -8.62 -7.93
CA ILE A 161 -7.98 -7.74 -7.05
C ILE A 161 -8.92 -7.08 -6.02
N SER A 162 -10.08 -6.60 -6.45
CA SER A 162 -11.05 -5.95 -5.54
C SER A 162 -11.58 -6.92 -4.49
N GLY A 163 -11.90 -8.17 -4.87
CA GLY A 163 -12.33 -9.19 -3.93
C GLY A 163 -11.25 -9.59 -2.92
N VAL A 164 -10.00 -9.71 -3.38
CA VAL A 164 -8.84 -10.01 -2.51
C VAL A 164 -8.58 -8.85 -1.54
N MET A 165 -8.61 -7.60 -2.02
CA MET A 165 -8.40 -6.42 -1.17
C MET A 165 -9.50 -6.27 -0.11
N GLY A 166 -10.77 -6.45 -0.50
CA GLY A 166 -11.89 -6.42 0.45
C GLY A 166 -11.78 -7.51 1.52
N SER A 167 -11.39 -8.72 1.11
CA SER A 167 -11.14 -9.83 2.05
C SER A 167 -10.01 -9.50 3.01
N PHE A 168 -8.87 -9.00 2.50
CA PHE A 168 -7.73 -8.62 3.36
C PHE A 168 -8.04 -7.46 4.29
N PHE A 169 -8.93 -6.54 3.90
CA PHE A 169 -9.36 -5.44 4.77
C PHE A 169 -10.16 -5.94 5.98
N LEU A 170 -11.03 -6.95 5.79
CA LEU A 170 -11.76 -7.58 6.88
C LEU A 170 -10.82 -8.15 7.95
N PHE A 171 -9.73 -8.80 7.52
CA PHE A 171 -8.73 -9.39 8.40
C PHE A 171 -7.58 -8.44 8.79
N SER A 172 -7.72 -7.13 8.57
CA SER A 172 -6.68 -6.14 8.87
C SER A 172 -6.42 -5.92 10.37
N GLY A 173 -7.38 -6.29 11.22
CA GLY A 173 -7.40 -5.92 12.64
C GLY A 173 -8.31 -4.74 12.98
N TYR A 174 -8.82 -4.02 11.96
CA TYR A 174 -9.77 -2.92 12.16
C TYR A 174 -11.20 -3.41 12.44
N PHE A 175 -11.73 -4.33 11.62
CA PHE A 175 -13.11 -4.83 11.78
C PHE A 175 -13.23 -5.98 12.78
N ILE A 176 -12.25 -6.86 12.80
CA ILE A 176 -12.23 -8.05 13.65
C ILE A 176 -10.87 -8.08 14.33
N SER A 177 -10.87 -8.04 15.66
CA SER A 177 -9.64 -8.17 16.44
C SER A 177 -9.06 -9.58 16.27
N LYS A 178 -7.73 -9.69 16.26
CA LYS A 178 -7.01 -10.96 16.07
C LYS A 178 -7.50 -12.09 17.00
N ARG A 179 -7.92 -11.73 18.22
CA ARG A 179 -8.36 -12.69 19.25
C ARG A 179 -9.68 -13.38 18.91
N GLU A 180 -10.52 -12.71 18.12
CA GLU A 180 -11.84 -13.19 17.73
C GLU A 180 -11.81 -13.97 16.41
N ILE A 181 -10.70 -13.92 15.68
CA ILE A 181 -10.55 -14.66 14.42
C ILE A 181 -10.45 -16.16 14.72
N PRO A 182 -11.34 -16.99 14.15
CA PRO A 182 -11.24 -18.44 14.30
C PRO A 182 -9.89 -18.99 13.83
N SER A 183 -9.34 -19.99 14.52
CA SER A 183 -7.97 -20.48 14.28
C SER A 183 -7.72 -20.93 12.84
N TYR A 184 -8.74 -21.38 12.12
CA TYR A 184 -8.63 -21.78 10.71
C TYR A 184 -8.55 -20.60 9.73
N TRP A 185 -9.01 -19.40 10.10
CA TRP A 185 -8.90 -18.18 9.27
C TRP A 185 -7.72 -17.27 9.64
N ILE A 186 -6.98 -17.59 10.71
CA ILE A 186 -5.88 -16.76 11.22
C ILE A 186 -4.80 -16.50 10.16
N PHE A 187 -4.58 -17.41 9.21
CA PHE A 187 -3.60 -17.23 8.15
C PHE A 187 -3.90 -16.00 7.28
N MET A 188 -5.19 -15.68 7.07
CA MET A 188 -5.62 -14.56 6.25
C MET A 188 -5.22 -13.22 6.88
N HIS A 189 -5.21 -13.15 8.22
CA HIS A 189 -4.69 -12.01 8.96
C HIS A 189 -3.19 -11.81 8.72
N TYR A 190 -2.39 -12.89 8.71
CA TYR A 190 -0.93 -12.78 8.50
C TYR A 190 -0.51 -12.50 7.05
N ILE A 191 -1.32 -12.92 6.07
CA ILE A 191 -1.08 -12.65 4.64
C ILE A 191 -1.67 -11.28 4.22
N SER A 192 -2.60 -10.73 5.01
CA SER A 192 -3.25 -9.46 4.70
C SER A 192 -2.23 -8.33 4.48
N LEU A 193 -2.41 -7.66 3.34
CA LEU A 193 -1.66 -6.45 2.97
C LEU A 193 -2.03 -5.25 3.85
N PHE A 194 -3.17 -5.33 4.53
CA PHE A 194 -3.69 -4.24 5.36
C PHE A 194 -3.13 -4.29 6.78
N LYS A 195 -2.89 -5.49 7.32
CA LYS A 195 -2.50 -5.67 8.72
C LYS A 195 -1.25 -4.86 9.11
N TYR A 196 -0.13 -5.10 8.44
CA TYR A 196 1.16 -4.51 8.80
C TYR A 196 1.22 -2.98 8.68
N PRO A 197 0.70 -2.35 7.61
CA PRO A 197 0.63 -0.88 7.56
C PRO A 197 -0.34 -0.31 8.59
N PHE A 198 -1.47 -0.98 8.85
CA PHE A 198 -2.41 -0.53 9.88
C PHE A 198 -1.79 -0.55 11.28
N GLU A 199 -1.18 -1.68 11.66
CA GLU A 199 -0.38 -1.79 12.89
C GLU A 199 0.74 -0.73 12.95
N GLY A 200 1.40 -0.46 11.81
CA GLY A 200 2.40 0.59 11.68
C GLY A 200 1.88 1.99 11.98
N PHE A 201 0.69 2.34 11.50
CA PHE A 201 0.06 3.64 11.80
C PHE A 201 -0.30 3.77 13.27
N LEU A 202 -0.89 2.73 13.85
CA LEU A 202 -1.25 2.71 15.27
C LEU A 202 -0.01 2.88 16.17
N ILE A 203 1.06 2.14 15.90
CA ILE A 203 2.32 2.29 16.65
C ILE A 203 2.89 3.69 16.45
N ASN A 204 2.85 4.24 15.24
CA ASN A 204 3.43 5.56 14.99
C ASN A 204 2.72 6.70 15.73
N GLU A 205 1.39 6.62 15.83
CA GLU A 205 0.59 7.66 16.48
C GLU A 205 0.56 7.50 18.01
N PHE A 206 0.34 6.28 18.49
CA PHE A 206 0.04 6.03 19.90
C PHE A 206 1.27 5.62 20.75
N SER A 207 2.44 5.34 20.16
CA SER A 207 3.61 4.84 20.91
C SER A 207 4.41 5.91 21.66
N GLU A 208 4.40 7.16 21.21
CA GLU A 208 5.17 8.26 21.83
C GLU A 208 4.30 9.19 22.70
N SER A 209 3.00 8.92 22.77
CA SER A 209 2.05 9.80 23.41
C SER A 209 1.60 9.21 24.75
N SER A 210 2.07 9.81 25.84
CA SER A 210 1.61 9.54 27.20
C SER A 210 0.27 10.23 27.53
N LYS A 211 -0.47 10.64 26.49
CA LYS A 211 -1.75 11.32 26.65
C LYS A 211 -2.79 10.36 27.23
N CYS A 212 -3.59 10.92 28.12
CA CYS A 212 -4.66 10.18 28.74
C CYS A 212 -5.92 10.26 27.90
N LEU A 213 -6.46 9.10 27.48
CA LEU A 213 -7.67 9.00 26.68
C LEU A 213 -8.94 9.12 27.53
N GLU A 214 -8.88 8.68 28.78
CA GLU A 214 -10.01 8.68 29.69
C GLU A 214 -9.58 9.04 31.11
N TYR A 215 -10.19 10.09 31.65
CA TYR A 215 -10.00 10.52 33.03
C TYR A 215 -11.16 10.01 33.89
N GLY A 216 -10.86 9.31 34.97
CA GLY A 216 -11.82 8.93 36.01
C GLY A 216 -11.35 9.41 37.38
N LEU A 217 -12.20 10.14 38.11
CA LEU A 217 -11.88 10.65 39.46
C LEU A 217 -10.53 11.43 39.50
N GLY A 218 -10.22 12.18 38.43
CA GLY A 218 -8.97 12.94 38.32
C GLY A 218 -7.70 12.11 38.09
N LYS A 219 -7.83 10.79 37.87
CA LYS A 219 -6.73 9.90 37.47
C LYS A 219 -6.92 9.44 36.04
N CYS A 220 -5.80 9.22 35.34
CA CYS A 220 -5.84 8.61 34.03
C CYS A 220 -6.23 7.13 34.15
N LEU A 221 -7.39 6.76 33.63
CA LEU A 221 -7.86 5.38 33.59
C LEU A 221 -7.20 4.60 32.45
N MET A 222 -7.06 5.23 31.28
CA MET A 222 -6.53 4.61 30.07
C MET A 222 -5.60 5.59 29.33
N THR A 223 -4.36 5.16 29.12
CA THR A 223 -3.35 5.88 28.32
C THR A 223 -3.29 5.25 26.93
N GLU A 224 -2.92 6.01 25.90
CA GLU A 224 -2.71 5.52 24.53
C GLU A 224 -1.72 4.34 24.48
N GLU A 225 -0.65 4.38 25.29
CA GLU A 225 0.28 3.25 25.47
C GLU A 225 -0.36 2.00 26.08
N GLY A 226 -1.38 2.16 26.93
CA GLY A 226 -2.12 1.06 27.55
C GLY A 226 -2.95 0.29 26.53
N LEU A 227 -3.58 1.01 25.61
CA LEU A 227 -4.37 0.45 24.51
C LEU A 227 -3.49 -0.36 23.53
N LEU A 228 -2.27 0.13 23.24
CA LEU A 228 -1.29 -0.63 22.45
C LEU A 228 -0.74 -1.86 23.17
N LYS A 229 -0.52 -1.79 24.50
CA LYS A 229 -0.05 -2.92 25.30
C LYS A 229 -1.11 -4.02 25.41
N GLU A 230 -2.39 -3.65 25.44
CA GLU A 230 -3.51 -4.60 25.44
C GLU A 230 -3.62 -5.35 24.10
N GLU A 231 -3.40 -4.65 22.97
CA GLU A 231 -3.28 -5.27 21.64
C GLU A 231 -1.91 -5.97 21.40
N ARG A 232 -0.95 -5.82 22.33
CA ARG A 232 0.42 -6.40 22.31
C ARG A 232 1.31 -5.89 21.16
N TYR A 233 1.12 -4.63 20.75
CA TYR A 233 2.00 -3.95 19.81
C TYR A 233 3.14 -3.26 20.57
N GLY A 234 4.39 -3.72 20.39
CA GLY A 234 5.58 -3.11 21.01
C GLY A 234 6.47 -2.39 20.00
N GLU A 235 7.41 -1.54 20.44
CA GLU A 235 8.31 -0.79 19.55
C GLU A 235 9.14 -1.66 18.59
N ALA A 236 9.57 -2.84 19.03
CA ALA A 236 10.25 -3.82 18.17
C ALA A 236 9.39 -4.25 16.95
N ASN A 237 8.07 -4.03 17.02
CA ASN A 237 7.15 -4.32 15.94
C ASN A 237 7.19 -3.26 14.82
N LYS A 238 7.61 -2.01 15.10
CA LYS A 238 7.63 -0.90 14.13
C LYS A 238 8.46 -1.23 12.89
N TRP A 239 9.73 -1.57 13.10
CA TRP A 239 10.64 -1.95 12.02
C TRP A 239 10.33 -3.33 11.45
N ARG A 240 9.79 -4.25 12.27
CA ARG A 240 9.35 -5.56 11.80
C ARG A 240 8.25 -5.42 10.73
N ASN A 241 7.27 -4.54 10.94
CA ASN A 241 6.19 -4.31 9.98
C ASN A 241 6.72 -3.75 8.66
N VAL A 242 7.66 -2.80 8.72
CA VAL A 242 8.36 -2.26 7.53
C VAL A 242 9.09 -3.37 6.76
N VAL A 243 9.85 -4.22 7.44
CA VAL A 243 10.58 -5.34 6.81
C VAL A 243 9.62 -6.36 6.18
N ILE A 244 8.49 -6.65 6.84
CA ILE A 244 7.48 -7.56 6.27
C ILE A 244 6.82 -6.96 5.03
N MET A 245 6.49 -5.66 5.05
CA MET A 245 5.97 -4.98 3.87
C MET A 245 6.95 -5.02 2.69
N LEU A 246 8.23 -4.73 2.93
CA LEU A 246 9.29 -4.86 1.93
C LEU A 246 9.41 -6.29 1.40
N SER A 247 9.29 -7.28 2.28
CA SER A 247 9.28 -8.70 1.90
C SER A 247 8.10 -9.04 0.98
N PHE A 248 6.90 -8.50 1.24
CA PHE A 248 5.76 -8.64 0.34
C PHE A 248 6.00 -8.00 -1.01
N VAL A 249 6.56 -6.79 -1.07
CA VAL A 249 6.93 -6.17 -2.35
C VAL A 249 7.82 -7.11 -3.17
N LEU A 250 8.91 -7.59 -2.56
CA LEU A 250 9.85 -8.48 -3.24
C LEU A 250 9.17 -9.77 -3.67
N LEU A 251 8.35 -10.38 -2.82
CA LEU A 251 7.60 -11.60 -3.11
C LEU A 251 6.69 -11.43 -4.35
N TYR A 252 5.83 -10.40 -4.37
CA TYR A 252 4.93 -10.17 -5.51
C TYR A 252 5.68 -9.83 -6.80
N ARG A 253 6.81 -9.11 -6.70
CA ARG A 253 7.68 -8.82 -7.86
C ARG A 253 8.36 -10.08 -8.39
N CYS A 254 8.84 -10.95 -7.50
CA CYS A 254 9.41 -12.24 -7.86
C CYS A 254 8.38 -13.15 -8.53
N ILE A 255 7.15 -13.25 -7.96
CA ILE A 255 6.05 -14.02 -8.56
C ILE A 255 5.71 -13.46 -9.94
N SER A 256 5.55 -12.14 -10.08
CA SER A 256 5.30 -11.49 -11.37
C SER A 256 6.39 -11.80 -12.39
N TYR A 257 7.67 -11.73 -11.99
CA TYR A 257 8.81 -12.07 -12.86
C TYR A 257 8.76 -13.52 -13.35
N VAL A 258 8.49 -14.49 -12.46
CA VAL A 258 8.38 -15.90 -12.83
C VAL A 258 7.23 -16.13 -13.81
N ILE A 259 6.05 -15.54 -13.56
CA ILE A 259 4.88 -15.65 -14.45
C ILE A 259 5.19 -15.06 -15.83
N LEU A 260 5.78 -13.85 -15.88
CA LEU A 260 6.15 -13.20 -17.14
C LEU A 260 7.17 -14.03 -17.91
N ARG A 261 8.18 -14.61 -17.24
CA ARG A 261 9.19 -15.47 -17.86
C ARG A 261 8.54 -16.71 -18.48
N CYS A 262 7.64 -17.38 -17.76
CA CYS A 262 6.91 -18.55 -18.27
C CYS A 262 6.07 -18.18 -19.50
N ARG A 263 5.34 -17.06 -19.47
CA ARG A 263 4.51 -16.61 -20.60
C ARG A 263 5.33 -16.23 -21.83
N CYS A 264 6.45 -15.54 -21.66
CA CYS A 264 7.35 -15.21 -22.76
C CYS A 264 7.96 -16.46 -23.40
N SER A 265 8.37 -17.45 -22.59
CA SER A 265 8.91 -18.73 -23.08
C SER A 265 7.87 -19.51 -23.89
N GLN A 266 6.63 -19.63 -23.38
CA GLN A 266 5.54 -20.31 -24.09
C GLN A 266 5.20 -19.65 -25.43
N ARG A 267 5.21 -18.31 -25.50
CA ARG A 267 4.96 -17.59 -26.76
C ARG A 267 6.08 -17.81 -27.77
N SER A 268 7.34 -17.73 -27.34
CA SER A 268 8.50 -18.00 -28.21
C SER A 268 8.43 -19.42 -28.78
N PHE A 269 8.03 -20.41 -27.98
CA PHE A 269 7.85 -21.79 -28.43
C PHE A 269 6.73 -21.92 -29.46
N LYS A 270 5.58 -21.27 -29.25
CA LYS A 270 4.48 -21.26 -30.23
C LYS A 270 4.87 -20.59 -31.56
N THR A 271 5.64 -19.50 -31.51
CA THR A 271 6.12 -18.82 -32.73
C THR A 271 7.19 -19.63 -33.47
N ALA A 272 7.96 -20.47 -32.78
CA ALA A 272 8.93 -21.36 -33.42
C ALA A 272 8.29 -22.60 -34.09
N LEU A 273 7.07 -22.97 -33.68
CA LEU A 273 6.31 -24.10 -34.23
C LEU A 273 5.36 -23.71 -35.38
N ALA A 274 5.09 -22.43 -35.58
CA ALA A 274 4.19 -21.88 -36.59
C ALA A 274 4.99 -21.33 -37.78
#